data_AF-A0A936SK56-F1
#
_entry.id   AF-A0A936SK56-F1
#
_cell.length_a   1.000
_cell.length_b   1.000
_cell.length_c   1.000
_cell.angle_alpha   90.00
_cell.angle_beta   90.00
_cell.angle_gamma   90.00
#
_symmetry.space_group_name_H-M   'P 1'
#
loop_
_entity.id
_entity.type
_entity.pdbx_description
1 polymer ?
#
loop_
_entity_poly.entity_id
_entity_poly.type
_entity_poly.pdbx_seq_one_letter_code
_entity_poly.pdbx_strand_id
1 'polypeptide(L)'
;MGWSYEKGDGSDRRDLPGSRTPPCPTEKLYHRRTPKNNGLSDFGKDVVREMNRLGIFVDISHVSEKVMNDVLDITTAPVIASHSNARALDDHTRNVSDAVLKRVAKNGGVIMINFYPSFLDARTNKEENDRTARLKPQINALREKYKMIVSLITRPNVNYLPTTRST
;
A
#
# COMPACT_ATOMS: atom_id res chain seq x y z
N MET A 1 -17.62 -2.28 -39.95
CA MET A 1 -17.48 -1.85 -38.54
C MET A 1 -16.10 -2.28 -38.06
N GLY A 2 -15.10 -1.41 -38.19
CA GLY A 2 -13.74 -1.66 -37.77
C GLY A 2 -13.24 -0.45 -37.01
N TRP A 3 -12.86 -0.64 -35.75
CA TRP A 3 -12.16 0.37 -34.97
C TRP A 3 -10.67 0.17 -35.21
N SER A 4 -10.08 1.06 -36.00
CA SER A 4 -8.62 1.14 -36.16
C SER A 4 -8.03 1.91 -34.99
N TYR A 5 -7.12 1.28 -34.26
CA TYR A 5 -6.33 1.92 -33.21
C TYR A 5 -5.03 2.41 -33.85
N GLU A 6 -4.90 3.71 -34.06
CA GLU A 6 -3.64 4.30 -34.54
C GLU A 6 -2.61 4.28 -33.40
N LYS A 7 -1.47 3.61 -33.66
CA LYS A 7 -0.31 3.66 -32.77
C LYS A 7 0.28 5.07 -32.81
N GLY A 8 -0.02 5.87 -31.79
CA GLY A 8 0.76 7.07 -31.48
C GLY A 8 2.21 6.69 -31.23
N ASP A 9 3.11 7.32 -31.96
CA ASP A 9 4.55 7.05 -32.08
C ASP A 9 5.37 7.45 -30.84
N GLY A 10 4.84 7.30 -29.63
CA GLY A 10 5.62 7.28 -28.37
C GLY A 10 6.53 8.49 -28.08
N SER A 11 6.49 9.57 -28.85
CA SER A 11 7.49 10.65 -28.78
C SER A 11 6.92 12.01 -28.35
N ASP A 12 5.59 12.13 -28.32
CA ASP A 12 4.86 13.41 -28.22
C ASP A 12 3.95 13.53 -26.97
N ARG A 13 4.50 13.25 -25.78
CA ARG A 13 3.85 13.62 -24.49
C ARG A 13 4.77 14.37 -23.54
N ARG A 14 5.86 14.93 -24.06
CA ARG A 14 6.85 15.68 -23.28
C ARG A 14 6.52 17.18 -23.14
N ASP A 15 5.51 17.68 -23.86
CA ASP A 15 5.29 19.12 -24.01
C ASP A 15 3.97 19.65 -23.43
N LEU A 16 3.31 18.91 -22.53
CA LEU A 16 2.18 19.46 -21.77
C LEU A 16 2.70 20.44 -20.70
N PRO A 17 2.37 21.75 -20.76
CA PRO A 17 2.77 22.71 -19.74
C PRO A 17 2.04 22.40 -18.43
N GLY A 18 2.75 21.79 -17.48
CA GLY A 18 2.24 21.46 -16.13
C GLY A 18 2.47 20.00 -15.69
N SER A 19 2.98 19.12 -16.54
CA SER A 19 3.14 17.67 -16.23
C SER A 19 4.36 17.29 -15.38
N ARG A 20 5.19 18.25 -14.97
CA ARG A 20 6.29 18.00 -14.04
C ARG A 20 5.79 18.15 -12.60
N THR A 21 4.99 17.19 -12.14
CA THR A 21 4.92 16.97 -10.70
C THR A 21 6.34 16.65 -10.24
N PRO A 22 6.91 17.40 -9.27
CA PRO A 22 8.23 17.07 -8.75
C PRO A 22 8.19 15.62 -8.27
N PRO A 23 9.24 14.81 -8.52
CA PRO A 23 9.28 13.44 -8.04
C PRO A 23 8.99 13.45 -6.54
N CYS A 24 8.05 12.60 -6.12
CA CYS A 24 7.64 12.48 -4.73
C CYS A 24 8.91 12.43 -3.86
N PRO A 25 9.03 13.30 -2.84
CA PRO A 25 10.19 13.32 -1.97
C PRO A 25 10.49 11.90 -1.53
N THR A 26 11.75 11.49 -1.76
CA THR A 26 12.27 10.14 -1.50
C THR A 26 11.67 9.57 -0.22
N GLU A 27 11.17 8.32 -0.29
CA GLU A 27 10.70 7.34 0.72
C GLU A 27 10.44 7.78 2.18
N LYS A 28 11.25 8.69 2.71
CA LYS A 28 11.25 9.33 4.04
C LYS A 28 10.03 10.19 4.37
N LEU A 29 9.26 10.73 3.41
CA LEU A 29 8.18 11.68 3.76
C LEU A 29 6.88 11.01 4.24
N TYR A 30 6.57 9.79 3.76
CA TYR A 30 5.31 9.10 4.07
C TYR A 30 5.44 8.00 5.13
N HIS A 31 6.64 7.43 5.32
CA HIS A 31 6.87 6.44 6.36
C HIS A 31 7.12 7.12 7.69
N ARG A 32 6.07 7.20 8.51
CA ARG A 32 6.13 7.75 9.89
C ARG A 32 7.08 6.99 10.82
N ARG A 33 7.64 5.85 10.37
CA ARG A 33 8.53 4.96 11.11
C ARG A 33 9.67 4.49 10.22
N THR A 34 10.87 4.35 10.79
CA THR A 34 12.03 3.75 10.14
C THR A 34 11.71 2.32 9.69
N PRO A 35 12.09 1.92 8.46
CA PRO A 35 11.93 0.54 8.02
C PRO A 35 12.66 -0.40 8.98
N LYS A 36 11.95 -1.38 9.54
CA LYS A 36 12.57 -2.42 10.38
C LYS A 36 13.42 -3.38 9.55
N ASN A 37 12.96 -3.64 8.33
CA ASN A 37 13.58 -4.56 7.38
C ASN A 37 13.68 -3.86 6.01
N ASN A 38 14.71 -4.19 5.23
CA ASN A 38 14.84 -3.76 3.85
C ASN A 38 14.17 -4.77 2.92
N GLY A 39 12.83 -4.75 2.88
CA GLY A 39 12.02 -5.73 2.15
C GLY A 39 11.47 -6.84 3.05
N LEU A 40 11.25 -8.03 2.49
CA LEU A 40 10.82 -9.20 3.27
C LEU A 40 11.95 -9.74 4.16
N SER A 41 11.65 -10.01 5.43
CA SER A 41 12.52 -10.82 6.29
C SER A 41 12.50 -12.28 5.83
N ASP A 42 13.47 -13.09 6.26
CA ASP A 42 13.50 -14.51 5.91
C ASP A 42 12.23 -15.25 6.38
N PHE A 43 11.77 -14.96 7.60
CA PHE A 43 10.47 -15.44 8.08
C PHE A 43 9.31 -14.98 7.18
N GLY A 44 9.33 -13.74 6.69
CA GLY A 44 8.31 -13.23 5.77
C GLY A 44 8.29 -13.99 4.43
N LYS A 45 9.46 -14.42 3.94
CA LYS A 45 9.55 -15.27 2.74
C LYS A 45 8.91 -16.63 2.98
N ASP A 46 9.11 -17.23 4.16
CA ASP A 46 8.47 -18.49 4.54
C ASP A 46 6.95 -18.36 4.63
N VAL A 47 6.45 -17.23 5.16
CA VAL A 47 5.02 -16.94 5.19
C VAL A 47 4.44 -16.87 3.77
N VAL A 48 5.12 -16.22 2.81
CA VAL A 48 4.64 -16.17 1.41
C VAL A 48 4.57 -17.58 0.81
N ARG A 49 5.59 -18.42 1.05
CA ARG A 49 5.58 -19.82 0.59
C ARG A 49 4.42 -20.60 1.19
N GLU A 50 4.17 -20.41 2.48
CA GLU A 50 3.08 -21.10 3.18
C GLU A 50 1.70 -20.62 2.71
N MET A 51 1.53 -19.32 2.45
CA MET A 51 0.32 -18.77 1.85
C MET A 51 0.04 -19.42 0.49
N ASN A 52 1.07 -19.57 -0.36
CA ASN A 52 0.92 -20.26 -1.64
C ASN A 52 0.59 -21.75 -1.46
N ARG A 53 1.16 -22.43 -0.47
CA ARG A 53 0.82 -23.83 -0.13
C ARG A 53 -0.63 -23.99 0.31
N LEU A 54 -1.16 -23.03 1.07
CA LEU A 54 -2.53 -23.02 1.58
C LEU A 54 -3.57 -22.50 0.58
N GLY A 55 -3.15 -21.94 -0.56
CA GLY A 55 -4.05 -21.31 -1.52
C GLY A 55 -4.59 -19.94 -1.07
N ILE A 56 -3.83 -19.23 -0.23
CA ILE A 56 -4.17 -17.88 0.23
C ILE A 56 -3.53 -16.86 -0.72
N PHE A 57 -4.33 -15.91 -1.21
CA PHE A 57 -3.84 -14.81 -2.02
C PHE A 57 -2.89 -13.89 -1.25
N VAL A 58 -1.78 -13.53 -1.89
CA VAL A 58 -0.84 -12.55 -1.34
C VAL A 58 -1.23 -11.17 -1.84
N ASP A 59 -1.64 -10.30 -0.91
CA ASP A 59 -1.97 -8.90 -1.19
C ASP A 59 -0.75 -7.99 -1.03
N ILE A 60 -0.42 -7.25 -2.08
CA ILE A 60 0.71 -6.32 -2.12
C ILE A 60 0.30 -4.86 -1.91
N SER A 61 -0.95 -4.59 -1.54
CA SER A 61 -1.37 -3.24 -1.14
C SER A 61 -0.69 -2.81 0.17
N HIS A 62 -0.34 -1.52 0.29
CA HIS A 62 0.36 -0.90 1.43
C HIS A 62 1.81 -1.32 1.68
N VAL A 63 2.38 -2.23 0.88
CA VAL A 63 3.78 -2.62 1.05
C VAL A 63 4.72 -1.66 0.32
N SER A 64 6.01 -1.70 0.66
CA SER A 64 7.03 -0.96 -0.10
C SER A 64 7.30 -1.62 -1.45
N GLU A 65 7.79 -0.84 -2.41
CA GLU A 65 8.15 -1.34 -3.74
C GLU A 65 9.16 -2.49 -3.67
N LYS A 66 10.10 -2.44 -2.71
CA LYS A 66 11.02 -3.55 -2.49
C LYS A 66 10.30 -4.83 -2.07
N VAL A 67 9.35 -4.75 -1.14
CA VAL A 67 8.55 -5.92 -0.73
C VAL A 67 7.73 -6.46 -1.89
N MET A 68 7.14 -5.59 -2.73
CA MET A 68 6.40 -6.03 -3.92
C MET A 68 7.28 -6.89 -4.84
N ASN A 69 8.51 -6.43 -5.09
CA ASN A 69 9.48 -7.16 -5.90
C ASN A 69 9.91 -8.48 -5.24
N ASP A 70 10.24 -8.47 -3.95
CA ASP A 70 10.62 -9.67 -3.19
C ASP A 70 9.49 -10.73 -3.22
N VAL A 71 8.22 -10.31 -3.07
CA VAL A 71 7.05 -11.21 -3.18
C VAL A 71 6.95 -11.80 -4.59
N LEU A 72 7.07 -10.96 -5.62
CA LEU A 72 6.98 -11.38 -7.03
C LEU A 72 8.15 -12.29 -7.46
N ASP A 73 9.27 -12.29 -6.75
CA ASP A 73 10.40 -13.22 -6.98
C ASP A 73 10.15 -14.61 -6.37
N ILE A 74 9.35 -14.69 -5.31
CA ILE A 74 9.18 -15.91 -4.50
C ILE A 74 7.87 -16.62 -4.79
N THR A 75 6.82 -15.85 -5.08
CA THR A 75 5.47 -16.38 -5.19
C THR A 75 5.30 -17.26 -6.43
N THR A 76 4.62 -18.39 -6.26
CA THR A 76 4.28 -19.33 -7.33
C THR A 76 2.85 -19.17 -7.82
N ALA A 77 2.04 -18.37 -7.12
CA ALA A 77 0.64 -18.10 -7.44
C ALA A 77 0.44 -16.64 -7.88
N PRO A 78 -0.69 -16.34 -8.54
CA PRO A 78 -1.08 -14.97 -8.85
C PRO A 78 -1.18 -14.09 -7.59
N VAL A 79 -0.54 -12.92 -7.63
CA VAL A 79 -0.67 -11.91 -6.56
C VAL A 79 -1.85 -10.97 -6.81
N ILE A 80 -2.34 -10.32 -5.75
CA ILE A 80 -3.36 -9.28 -5.84
C ILE A 80 -2.84 -7.95 -5.29
N ALA A 81 -3.23 -6.85 -5.91
CA ALA A 81 -3.21 -5.53 -5.27
C ALA A 81 -4.66 -5.12 -5.06
N SER A 82 -5.19 -5.40 -3.87
CA SER A 82 -6.60 -5.22 -3.51
C SER A 82 -7.13 -3.78 -3.63
N HIS A 83 -6.26 -2.77 -3.49
CA HIS A 83 -6.63 -1.35 -3.65
C HIS A 83 -5.38 -0.48 -3.90
N SER A 84 -4.92 -0.45 -5.14
CA SER A 84 -3.79 0.40 -5.55
C SER A 84 -3.97 0.90 -6.99
N ASN A 85 -3.46 2.11 -7.28
CA ASN A 85 -3.56 2.74 -8.61
C ASN A 85 -2.20 2.77 -9.33
N ALA A 86 -2.18 3.26 -10.58
CA ALA A 86 -0.96 3.42 -11.36
C ALA A 86 -0.22 4.71 -10.98
N ARG A 87 1.07 4.58 -10.64
CA ARG A 87 1.90 5.71 -10.21
C ARG A 87 2.22 6.70 -11.34
N ALA A 88 2.11 6.26 -12.58
CA ALA A 88 2.26 7.13 -13.76
C ALA A 88 1.14 8.19 -13.88
N LEU A 89 -0.03 7.98 -13.25
CA LEU A 89 -1.14 8.94 -13.27
C LEU A 89 -1.05 9.95 -12.13
N ASP A 90 -0.69 9.48 -10.93
CA ASP A 90 -0.48 10.30 -9.75
C ASP A 90 0.69 9.71 -8.95
N ASP A 91 1.73 10.52 -8.71
CA ASP A 91 2.96 10.10 -8.03
C ASP A 91 2.76 10.03 -6.52
N HIS A 92 1.91 9.08 -6.11
CA HIS A 92 1.62 8.77 -4.73
C HIS A 92 2.33 7.48 -4.30
N THR A 93 2.89 7.46 -3.09
CA THR A 93 3.61 6.29 -2.55
C THR A 93 2.75 5.03 -2.39
N ARG A 94 1.42 5.17 -2.42
CA ARG A 94 0.48 4.03 -2.43
C ARG A 94 0.24 3.45 -3.82
N ASN A 95 0.64 4.16 -4.88
CA ASN A 95 0.44 3.73 -6.25
C ASN A 95 1.62 2.88 -6.72
N VAL A 96 1.34 1.93 -7.61
CA VAL A 96 2.29 0.93 -8.10
C VAL A 96 3.07 1.50 -9.29
N SER A 97 4.39 1.34 -9.28
CA SER A 97 5.27 1.76 -10.38
C SER A 97 5.06 0.90 -11.64
N ASP A 98 5.30 1.46 -12.82
CA ASP A 98 5.18 0.74 -14.09
C ASP A 98 6.08 -0.51 -14.16
N ALA A 99 7.23 -0.48 -13.47
CA ALA A 99 8.12 -1.62 -13.35
C ALA A 99 7.42 -2.79 -12.63
N VAL A 100 6.76 -2.53 -11.50
CA VAL A 100 6.02 -3.54 -10.76
C VAL A 100 4.76 -3.97 -11.53
N LEU A 101 4.04 -3.04 -12.17
CA LEU A 101 2.87 -3.35 -13.01
C LEU A 101 3.19 -4.41 -14.08
N LYS A 102 4.32 -4.25 -14.79
CA LYS A 102 4.78 -5.22 -15.79
C LYS A 102 5.08 -6.59 -15.18
N ARG A 103 5.64 -6.63 -13.98
CA ARG A 103 5.92 -7.88 -13.26
C ARG A 103 4.63 -8.57 -12.80
N VAL A 104 3.66 -7.83 -12.28
CA VAL A 104 2.35 -8.35 -11.90
C VAL A 104 1.63 -8.94 -13.12
N ALA A 105 1.68 -8.24 -14.26
CA ALA A 105 1.13 -8.75 -15.51
C ALA A 105 1.81 -10.06 -15.96
N LYS A 106 3.14 -10.17 -15.85
CA LYS A 106 3.88 -11.41 -16.16
C LYS A 106 3.53 -12.56 -15.21
N ASN A 107 3.28 -12.27 -13.95
CA ASN A 107 2.87 -13.25 -12.94
C ASN A 107 1.40 -13.72 -13.13
N GLY A 108 0.57 -12.96 -13.86
CA GLY A 108 -0.86 -13.23 -13.99
C GLY A 108 -1.70 -12.70 -12.83
N GLY A 109 -1.14 -11.76 -12.06
CA GLY A 109 -1.80 -11.14 -10.91
C GLY A 109 -2.85 -10.10 -11.31
N VAL A 110 -3.63 -9.66 -10.32
CA VAL A 110 -4.75 -8.72 -10.51
C VAL A 110 -4.51 -7.44 -9.71
N ILE A 111 -4.83 -6.30 -10.32
CA ILE A 111 -4.80 -5.00 -9.66
C ILE A 111 -6.20 -4.44 -9.61
N MET A 112 -6.65 -4.16 -8.39
CA MET A 112 -7.96 -3.59 -8.12
C MET A 112 -7.80 -2.10 -7.88
N ILE A 113 -8.48 -1.30 -8.70
CA ILE A 113 -8.38 0.16 -8.71
C ILE A 113 -9.02 0.73 -7.45
N ASN A 114 -8.31 1.65 -6.81
CA ASN A 114 -8.77 2.36 -5.62
C ASN A 114 -9.40 3.70 -5.99
N PHE A 115 -10.62 3.95 -5.53
CA PHE A 115 -11.35 5.20 -5.74
C PHE A 115 -11.12 6.27 -4.66
N TYR A 116 -10.11 6.10 -3.81
CA TYR A 116 -9.75 7.12 -2.82
C TYR A 116 -9.21 8.39 -3.51
N PRO A 117 -9.88 9.56 -3.38
CA PRO A 117 -9.55 10.76 -4.16
C PRO A 117 -8.08 11.16 -4.07
N SER A 118 -7.52 11.12 -2.87
CA SER A 118 -6.14 11.53 -2.61
C SER A 118 -5.07 10.63 -3.22
N PHE A 119 -5.44 9.50 -3.83
CA PHE A 119 -4.53 8.65 -4.62
C PHE A 119 -4.80 8.73 -6.13
N LEU A 120 -5.77 9.55 -6.54
CA LEU A 120 -6.16 9.79 -7.92
C LEU A 120 -5.76 11.19 -8.40
N ASP A 121 -5.73 12.17 -7.49
CA ASP A 121 -5.44 13.57 -7.84
C ASP A 121 -4.58 14.24 -6.75
N ALA A 122 -3.38 14.67 -7.15
CA ALA A 122 -2.44 15.42 -6.33
C ALA A 122 -3.05 16.66 -5.65
N ARG A 123 -4.02 17.33 -6.28
CA ARG A 123 -4.74 18.47 -5.67
C ARG A 123 -5.51 18.01 -4.43
N THR A 124 -6.31 16.95 -4.56
CA THR A 124 -7.10 16.42 -3.45
C THR A 124 -6.21 15.87 -2.34
N ASN A 125 -5.07 15.26 -2.70
CA ASN A 125 -4.06 14.84 -1.74
C ASN A 125 -3.50 16.01 -0.92
N LYS A 126 -3.16 17.12 -1.60
CA LYS A 126 -2.68 18.33 -0.95
C LYS A 126 -3.73 18.91 0.00
N GLU A 127 -4.97 19.05 -0.46
CA GLU A 127 -6.08 19.56 0.36
C GLU A 127 -6.31 18.70 1.60
N GLU A 128 -6.24 17.38 1.47
CA GLU A 128 -6.35 16.47 2.60
C GLU A 128 -5.18 16.63 3.58
N ASN A 129 -3.94 16.72 3.07
CA ASN A 129 -2.75 16.92 3.89
C ASN A 129 -2.82 18.25 4.66
N ASP A 130 -3.23 19.33 4.01
CA ASP A 130 -3.43 20.65 4.62
C ASP A 130 -4.51 20.60 5.71
N ARG A 131 -5.66 19.96 5.41
CA ARG A 131 -6.73 19.73 6.40
C ARG A 131 -6.23 18.91 7.59
N THR A 132 -5.47 17.85 7.33
CA THR A 132 -4.92 16.97 8.35
C THR A 132 -3.92 17.70 9.22
N ALA A 133 -3.04 18.53 8.64
CA ALA A 133 -2.10 19.37 9.36
C ALA A 133 -2.83 20.37 10.28
N ARG A 134 -3.88 21.04 9.77
CA ARG A 134 -4.70 21.98 10.55
C ARG A 134 -5.39 21.32 11.73
N LEU A 135 -5.95 20.13 11.55
CA LEU A 135 -6.71 19.41 12.58
C LEU A 135 -5.82 18.57 13.51
N LYS A 136 -4.54 18.36 13.18
CA LYS A 136 -3.59 17.55 13.95
C LYS A 136 -3.53 17.92 15.44
N PRO A 137 -3.51 19.20 15.86
CA PRO A 137 -3.49 19.54 17.28
C PRO A 137 -4.78 19.11 18.00
N GLN A 138 -5.93 19.30 17.36
CA GLN A 138 -7.24 18.93 17.91
C GLN A 138 -7.36 17.40 18.04
N ILE A 139 -6.93 16.67 17.01
CA ILE A 139 -6.89 15.19 17.03
C ILE A 139 -5.95 14.69 18.14
N ASN A 140 -4.79 15.32 18.33
CA ASN A 140 -3.86 14.96 19.39
C ASN A 140 -4.44 15.25 20.78
N ALA A 141 -5.10 16.39 20.97
CA ALA A 141 -5.77 16.74 22.22
C ALA A 141 -6.88 15.72 22.55
N LEU A 142 -7.69 15.32 21.57
CA LEU A 142 -8.69 14.27 21.72
C LEU A 142 -8.05 12.91 22.05
N ARG A 143 -6.97 12.53 21.35
CA ARG A 143 -6.24 11.28 21.62
C ARG A 143 -5.71 11.23 23.04
N GLU A 144 -5.14 12.31 23.56
CA GLU A 144 -4.66 12.35 24.95
C GLU A 144 -5.82 12.34 25.95
N LYS A 145 -6.89 13.11 25.70
CA LYS A 145 -8.09 13.13 26.55
C LYS A 145 -8.74 11.73 26.69
N TYR A 146 -8.80 10.97 25.61
CA TYR A 146 -9.46 9.66 25.56
C TYR A 146 -8.49 8.48 25.61
N LYS A 147 -7.20 8.72 25.86
CA LYS A 147 -6.13 7.70 25.88
C LYS A 147 -6.41 6.54 26.82
N MET A 148 -6.98 6.84 27.99
CA MET A 148 -7.31 5.84 29.00
C MET A 148 -8.50 4.95 28.61
N ILE A 149 -9.51 5.51 27.92
CA ILE A 149 -10.68 4.75 27.48
C ILE A 149 -10.28 3.73 26.39
N VAL A 150 -9.44 4.14 25.44
CA VAL A 150 -8.94 3.22 24.41
C VAL A 150 -8.08 2.11 25.03
N SER A 151 -7.20 2.46 25.98
CA SER A 151 -6.36 1.48 26.70
C SER A 151 -7.20 0.43 27.44
N LEU A 152 -8.33 0.82 28.04
CA LEU A 152 -9.25 -0.09 28.74
C LEU A 152 -9.98 -1.03 27.78
N ILE A 153 -10.34 -0.58 26.57
CA ILE A 153 -11.01 -1.39 25.55
C ILE A 153 -10.03 -2.36 24.86
N THR A 154 -8.76 -1.99 24.74
CA THR A 154 -7.72 -2.81 24.08
C THR A 154 -6.99 -3.80 25.00
N ARG A 155 -7.37 -3.92 26.29
CA ARG A 155 -6.79 -4.97 27.15
C ARG A 155 -7.33 -6.34 26.70
N PRO A 156 -6.47 -7.34 26.40
CA PRO A 156 -6.95 -8.69 26.20
C PRO A 156 -7.40 -9.24 27.56
N ASN A 157 -8.71 -9.41 27.73
CA ASN A 157 -9.27 -10.28 28.75
C ASN A 157 -8.86 -11.72 28.38
N VAL A 158 -7.73 -12.19 28.93
CA VAL A 158 -7.35 -13.61 28.90
C VAL A 158 -6.93 -14.01 30.30
N ASN A 159 -7.92 -14.18 31.18
CA ASN A 159 -7.82 -15.08 32.31
C ASN A 159 -8.39 -16.42 31.82
N TYR A 160 -7.53 -17.34 31.41
CA TYR A 160 -7.93 -18.75 31.31
C TYR A 160 -8.27 -19.24 32.72
N LEU A 161 -9.45 -19.85 32.86
CA LEU A 161 -9.95 -20.48 34.08
C LEU A 161 -8.90 -21.43 34.70
N PRO A 162 -8.82 -21.54 36.04
CA PRO A 162 -8.01 -22.57 36.67
C PRO A 162 -8.62 -23.93 36.32
N THR A 163 -7.92 -24.73 35.50
CA THR A 163 -8.29 -26.13 35.28
C THR A 163 -8.14 -26.88 36.59
N THR A 164 -9.25 -27.16 37.26
CA THR A 164 -9.34 -28.14 38.34
C THR A 164 -8.95 -29.51 37.78
N ARG A 165 -7.79 -30.04 38.17
CA ARG A 165 -7.55 -31.49 38.12
C ARG A 165 -8.17 -32.09 39.36
N SER A 166 -9.35 -32.68 39.22
CA SER A 166 -9.86 -33.67 40.16
C SER A 166 -9.26 -35.03 39.82
N THR A 167 -8.77 -35.69 40.87
CA THR A 167 -8.40 -37.12 41.01
C THR A 167 -7.26 -37.64 40.13
#